data_AF-A0A943WTD9-F1
#
_entry.id   AF-A0A943WTD9-F1
#
_cell.length_a   1.000
_cell.length_b   1.000
_cell.length_c   1.000
_cell.angle_alpha   90.00
_cell.angle_beta   90.00
_cell.angle_gamma   90.00
#
_symmetry.space_group_name_H-M   'P 1'
#
loop_
_entity.id
_entity.type
_entity.pdbx_description
1 polymer ?
#
loop_
_entity_poly.entity_id
_entity_poly.type
_entity_poly.pdbx_seq_one_letter_code
_entity_poly.pdbx_strand_id
1 'polypeptide(L)'
;MDYAKIIGSNIRYERKRRGLTIDDFAKVIGMAPGFLGLIERGQRGTSVKNMVAIAEFFDISLDDLITKDLSNGGADMKDMENTRSAKARRALKSLVSSLTEDEIVFITSVIKSMNKMNTGFID
;
A
#
# COMPACT_ATOMS: atom_id res chain seq x y z
N MET A 1 -13.30 5.11 18.00
CA MET A 1 -11.90 5.02 17.55
C MET A 1 -11.41 6.41 17.21
N ASP A 2 -10.16 6.71 17.54
CA ASP A 2 -9.52 7.98 17.17
C ASP A 2 -8.85 7.81 15.79
N TYR A 3 -9.63 8.01 14.72
CA TYR A 3 -9.17 7.80 13.35
C TYR A 3 -7.98 8.69 12.99
N ALA A 4 -7.91 9.90 13.52
CA ALA A 4 -6.79 10.81 13.27
C ALA A 4 -5.47 10.22 13.80
N LYS A 5 -5.48 9.56 14.96
CA LYS A 5 -4.30 8.86 15.48
C LYS A 5 -3.90 7.67 14.63
N ILE A 6 -4.85 6.82 14.22
CA ILE A 6 -4.58 5.62 13.40
C ILE A 6 -3.95 6.03 12.06
N ILE A 7 -4.59 6.98 11.37
CA ILE A 7 -4.11 7.50 10.09
C ILE A 7 -2.73 8.13 10.27
N GLY A 8 -2.57 9.00 11.28
CA GLY A 8 -1.31 9.65 11.58
C GLY A 8 -0.16 8.66 11.84
N SER A 9 -0.40 7.62 12.65
CA SER A 9 0.60 6.60 12.93
C SER A 9 0.96 5.77 11.69
N ASN A 10 -0.02 5.43 10.85
CA ASN A 10 0.19 4.68 9.61
C ASN A 10 1.01 5.47 8.59
N ILE A 11 0.70 6.75 8.41
CA ILE A 11 1.47 7.66 7.55
C ILE A 11 2.93 7.74 8.04
N ARG A 12 3.11 7.94 9.34
CA ARG A 12 4.43 8.05 9.95
C ARG A 12 5.23 6.75 9.78
N TYR A 13 4.57 5.62 9.95
CA TYR A 13 5.15 4.29 9.78
C TYR A 13 5.64 4.08 8.34
N GLU A 14 4.77 4.25 7.34
CA GLU A 14 5.12 4.06 5.94
C GLU A 14 6.22 5.02 5.47
N ARG A 15 6.14 6.30 5.88
CA ARG A 15 7.19 7.28 5.60
C ARG A 15 8.54 6.81 6.13
N LYS A 16 8.60 6.39 7.39
CA LYS A 16 9.84 5.91 8.02
C LYS A 16 10.34 4.60 7.40
N ARG A 17 9.44 3.67 7.08
CA ARG A 17 9.76 2.39 6.42
C ARG A 17 10.46 2.60 5.08
N ARG A 18 10.15 3.70 4.39
CA ARG A 18 10.74 4.12 3.11
C ARG A 18 11.93 5.08 3.25
N GLY A 19 12.38 5.36 4.48
CA GLY A 19 13.55 6.22 4.74
C GLY A 19 13.35 7.71 4.43
N LEU A 20 12.10 8.18 4.29
CA LEU A 20 11.81 9.56 3.91
C LEU A 20 11.82 10.49 5.12
N THR A 21 12.43 11.67 5.00
CA THR A 21 12.22 12.74 5.98
C THR A 21 10.82 13.33 5.86
N ILE A 22 10.39 14.09 6.86
CA ILE A 22 9.09 14.75 6.80
C ILE A 22 9.03 15.77 5.67
N ASP A 23 10.14 16.46 5.42
CA ASP A 23 10.26 17.45 4.35
C ASP A 23 10.23 16.80 2.97
N ASP A 24 10.93 15.67 2.80
CA ASP A 24 10.90 14.90 1.54
C ASP A 24 9.47 14.46 1.21
N PHE A 25 8.79 13.85 2.18
CA PHE A 25 7.45 13.33 1.95
C PHE A 25 6.45 14.47 1.73
N ALA A 26 6.50 15.53 2.54
CA ALA A 26 5.65 16.70 2.41
C ALA A 26 5.78 17.34 1.01
N LYS A 27 7.01 17.45 0.50
CA LYS A 27 7.28 17.96 -0.85
C LYS A 27 6.63 17.09 -1.93
N VAL A 28 6.70 15.76 -1.80
CA VAL A 28 6.13 14.83 -2.79
C VAL A 28 4.61 14.89 -2.83
N ILE A 29 3.94 14.99 -1.67
CA ILE A 29 2.47 15.03 -1.59
C ILE A 29 1.90 16.46 -1.64
N GLY A 30 2.74 17.47 -1.87
CA GLY A 30 2.32 18.87 -1.98
C GLY A 30 1.76 19.46 -0.69
N MET A 31 2.30 19.09 0.47
CA MET A 31 1.90 19.60 1.79
C MET A 31 3.00 20.41 2.46
N ALA A 32 2.61 21.29 3.38
CA ALA A 32 3.56 21.93 4.28
C ALA A 32 4.11 20.89 5.31
N PRO A 33 5.43 20.83 5.56
CA PRO A 33 6.02 19.86 6.49
C PRO A 33 5.43 19.92 7.90
N GLY A 34 5.19 21.13 8.40
CA GLY A 34 4.54 21.33 9.71
C GLY A 34 3.13 20.76 9.77
N PHE A 35 2.35 20.88 8.68
CA PHE A 35 1.01 20.31 8.59
C PHE A 35 1.05 18.78 8.55
N LEU A 36 1.94 18.20 7.74
CA LEU A 36 2.19 16.76 7.75
C LEU A 36 2.60 16.27 9.15
N GLY A 37 3.42 17.02 9.89
CA GLY A 37 3.80 16.69 11.26
C GLY A 37 2.63 16.68 12.24
N LEU A 38 1.67 17.60 12.09
CA LEU A 38 0.44 17.60 12.88
C LEU A 38 -0.43 16.38 12.55
N ILE A 39 -0.49 15.98 11.28
CA ILE A 39 -1.20 14.77 10.83
C ILE A 39 -0.55 13.52 11.43
N GLU A 40 0.76 13.35 11.30
CA GLU A 40 1.49 12.16 11.79
C GLU A 40 1.40 11.95 13.31
N ARG A 41 1.15 13.02 14.07
CA ARG A 41 0.92 12.96 15.52
C ARG A 41 -0.56 12.77 15.90
N GLY A 42 -1.47 12.69 14.92
CA GLY A 42 -2.91 12.62 15.14
C GLY A 42 -3.51 13.91 15.71
N GLN A 43 -2.80 15.03 15.65
CA GLN A 43 -3.25 16.32 16.17
C GLN A 43 -4.17 17.05 15.18
N ARG A 44 -4.08 16.70 13.89
CA ARG A 44 -4.96 17.18 12.82
C ARG A 44 -5.35 16.01 11.91
N GLY A 45 -6.61 16.00 11.48
CA GLY A 45 -7.03 15.17 10.35
C GLY A 45 -6.59 15.77 9.02
N THR A 46 -6.83 15.03 7.94
CA THR A 46 -6.61 15.51 6.56
C THR A 46 -7.84 15.18 5.71
N SER A 47 -7.92 15.77 4.51
CA SER A 47 -9.05 15.53 3.61
C SER A 47 -8.99 14.13 3.00
N VAL A 48 -10.13 13.59 2.54
CA VAL A 48 -10.17 12.31 1.82
C VAL A 48 -9.27 12.34 0.59
N LYS A 49 -9.26 13.45 -0.16
CA LYS A 49 -8.35 13.66 -1.30
C LYS A 49 -6.88 13.44 -0.92
N ASN A 50 -6.46 14.01 0.21
CA ASN A 50 -5.10 13.86 0.70
C ASN A 50 -4.82 12.42 1.16
N MET A 51 -5.79 11.77 1.82
CA MET A 51 -5.65 10.36 2.22
C MET A 51 -5.48 9.43 1.00
N VAL A 52 -6.23 9.66 -0.07
CA VAL A 52 -6.09 8.91 -1.33
C VAL A 52 -4.70 9.10 -1.93
N ALA A 53 -4.23 10.34 -2.07
CA ALA A 53 -2.90 10.62 -2.61
C ALA A 53 -1.76 9.98 -1.78
N ILE A 54 -1.92 9.96 -0.46
CA ILE A 54 -0.99 9.30 0.46
C ILE A 54 -1.02 7.77 0.27
N ALA A 55 -2.22 7.18 0.19
CA ALA A 55 -2.39 5.74 0.00
C ALA A 55 -1.79 5.27 -1.35
N GLU A 56 -2.04 6.03 -2.42
CA GLU A 56 -1.44 5.81 -3.75
C GLU A 56 0.08 5.90 -3.70
N PHE A 57 0.65 6.93 -3.06
CA PHE A 57 2.10 7.07 -2.92
C PHE A 57 2.73 5.89 -2.17
N PHE A 58 2.06 5.40 -1.13
CA PHE A 58 2.51 4.26 -0.34
C PHE A 58 2.12 2.90 -0.90
N ASP A 59 1.40 2.83 -2.03
CA ASP A 59 0.92 1.59 -2.64
C ASP A 59 0.17 0.70 -1.62
N ILE A 60 -0.70 1.32 -0.83
CA ILE A 60 -1.59 0.67 0.14
C ILE A 60 -3.04 1.03 -0.14
N SER A 61 -3.99 0.22 0.35
CA SER A 61 -5.39 0.60 0.23
C SER A 61 -5.75 1.73 1.20
N LEU A 62 -6.78 2.52 0.85
CA LEU A 62 -7.32 3.51 1.78
C LEU A 62 -7.89 2.84 3.04
N ASP A 63 -8.43 1.63 2.93
CA ASP A 63 -8.89 0.85 4.08
C ASP A 63 -7.73 0.56 5.06
N ASP A 64 -6.59 0.05 4.55
CA ASP A 64 -5.39 -0.20 5.35
C ASP A 64 -4.92 1.07 6.08
N LEU A 65 -4.99 2.22 5.40
CA LEU A 65 -4.58 3.50 5.95
C LEU A 65 -5.46 3.94 7.14
N ILE A 66 -6.76 3.63 7.13
CA ILE A 66 -7.73 4.19 8.10
C ILE A 66 -8.22 3.19 9.16
N THR A 67 -8.15 1.87 8.91
CA THR A 67 -8.73 0.83 9.79
C THR A 67 -7.67 0.00 10.52
N LYS A 68 -6.45 -0.13 9.99
CA LYS A 68 -5.41 -0.99 10.53
C LYS A 68 -4.38 -0.23 11.34
N ASP A 69 -3.73 -0.90 12.27
CA ASP A 69 -2.48 -0.43 12.84
C ASP A 69 -1.31 -1.07 12.09
N LEU A 70 -0.74 -0.34 11.12
CA LEU A 70 0.36 -0.84 10.29
C LEU A 70 1.66 -1.03 11.09
N SER A 71 1.76 -0.42 12.28
CA SER A 71 2.92 -0.60 13.16
C SER A 71 2.86 -1.91 13.97
N ASN A 72 1.65 -2.39 14.27
CA ASN A 72 1.40 -3.65 14.98
C ASN A 72 1.10 -4.84 14.04
N GLY A 73 0.66 -4.59 12.80
CA GLY A 73 0.53 -5.61 11.74
C GLY A 73 1.85 -6.22 11.27
N GLY A 74 2.98 -5.76 11.80
CA GLY A 74 4.29 -6.39 11.64
C GLY A 74 4.42 -7.77 12.31
N ALA A 75 3.46 -8.17 13.16
CA ALA A 75 3.35 -9.54 13.65
C ALA A 75 2.97 -10.51 12.52
N ASP A 76 2.11 -10.10 11.57
CA ASP A 76 1.71 -10.94 10.44
C ASP A 76 2.71 -10.89 9.26
N MET A 77 3.58 -9.87 9.21
CA MET A 77 4.59 -9.73 8.15
C MET A 77 5.90 -10.46 8.42
N LYS A 78 6.24 -10.80 9.68
CA LYS A 78 7.44 -11.60 9.97
C LYS A 78 7.27 -13.09 9.66
N ASP A 79 6.03 -13.58 9.62
CA ASP A 79 5.76 -14.98 9.28
C ASP A 79 5.53 -15.22 7.78
N MET A 80 5.31 -14.16 6.98
CA MET A 80 4.98 -14.32 5.55
C MET A 80 6.20 -14.45 4.63
N GLU A 81 7.39 -14.04 5.09
CA GLU A 81 8.62 -14.03 4.27
C GLU A 81 9.13 -15.45 3.93
N ASN A 82 8.60 -16.50 4.59
CA ASN A 82 8.88 -17.91 4.31
C ASN A 82 7.81 -18.64 3.48
N THR A 83 6.77 -17.96 2.99
CA THR A 83 5.68 -18.61 2.24
C THR A 83 5.96 -18.68 0.73
N ARG A 84 5.59 -19.81 0.09
CA ARG A 84 5.73 -20.04 -1.37
C ARG A 84 5.10 -18.91 -2.20
N SER A 85 4.00 -18.33 -1.72
CA SER A 85 3.29 -17.20 -2.33
C SER A 85 4.09 -15.89 -2.31
N ALA A 86 4.84 -15.61 -1.24
CA ALA A 86 5.67 -14.40 -1.16
C ALA A 86 6.83 -14.43 -2.16
N LYS A 87 7.51 -15.59 -2.26
CA LYS A 87 8.55 -15.82 -3.28
C LYS A 87 7.98 -15.72 -4.70
N ALA A 88 6.81 -16.33 -4.93
CA ALA A 88 6.12 -16.25 -6.21
C ALA A 88 5.74 -14.80 -6.57
N ARG A 89 5.24 -14.00 -5.62
CA ARG A 89 4.92 -12.58 -5.84
C ARG A 89 6.15 -11.75 -6.20
N ARG A 90 7.29 -11.96 -5.53
CA ARG A 90 8.53 -11.25 -5.84
C ARG A 90 9.04 -11.61 -7.24
N ALA A 91 9.06 -12.90 -7.57
CA ALA A 91 9.45 -13.37 -8.89
C ALA A 91 8.51 -12.79 -9.97
N LEU A 92 7.20 -12.82 -9.73
CA LEU A 92 6.21 -12.26 -10.64
C LEU A 92 6.43 -10.76 -10.85
N LYS A 93 6.68 -9.99 -9.79
CA LYS A 93 6.95 -8.54 -9.90
C LYS A 93 8.17 -8.26 -10.78
N SER A 94 9.23 -9.04 -10.64
CA SER A 94 10.44 -8.93 -11.46
C SER A 94 10.20 -9.31 -12.93
N LEU A 95 9.38 -10.34 -13.18
CA LEU A 95 9.08 -10.78 -14.55
C LEU A 95 8.19 -9.76 -15.25
N VAL A 96 7.15 -9.27 -14.57
CA VAL A 96 6.22 -8.27 -15.14
C VAL A 96 6.95 -7.00 -15.57
N SER A 97 7.98 -6.57 -14.83
CA SER A 97 8.78 -5.40 -15.22
C SER A 97 9.64 -5.58 -16.47
N SER A 98 9.84 -6.81 -16.95
CA SER A 98 10.65 -7.10 -18.15
C SER A 98 9.82 -7.54 -19.36
N LEU A 99 8.49 -7.53 -19.27
CA LEU A 99 7.62 -7.95 -20.36
C LEU A 99 7.41 -6.84 -21.38
N THR A 100 7.20 -7.26 -22.62
CA THR A 100 6.68 -6.42 -23.71
C THR A 100 5.17 -6.20 -23.56
N GLU A 101 4.62 -5.22 -24.28
CA GLU A 101 3.19 -4.92 -24.26
C GLU A 101 2.33 -6.12 -24.70
N ASP A 102 2.74 -6.82 -25.76
CA ASP A 102 2.03 -8.00 -26.27
C ASP A 102 1.99 -9.14 -25.24
N GLU A 103 3.09 -9.36 -24.52
CA GLU A 103 3.17 -10.37 -23.45
C GLU A 103 2.29 -10.02 -22.25
N ILE A 104 2.20 -8.73 -21.89
CA ILE A 104 1.29 -8.25 -20.83
C ILE A 104 -0.17 -8.49 -21.22
N VAL A 105 -0.54 -8.18 -22.46
CA VAL A 105 -1.91 -8.42 -22.98
C VAL A 105 -2.24 -9.91 -22.95
N PHE A 106 -1.32 -10.75 -23.41
CA PHE A 106 -1.48 -12.20 -23.39
C PHE A 106 -1.64 -12.74 -21.97
N ILE A 107 -0.75 -12.41 -21.04
CA ILE A 107 -0.81 -12.88 -19.65
C ILE A 107 -2.10 -12.42 -18.96
N THR A 108 -2.55 -11.18 -19.23
CA THR A 108 -3.83 -10.68 -18.72
C THR A 108 -5.01 -11.57 -19.18
N SER A 109 -4.99 -12.04 -20.43
CA SER A 109 -6.03 -12.94 -20.95
C SER A 109 -6.02 -14.31 -20.25
N VAL A 110 -4.84 -14.84 -19.94
CA VAL A 110 -4.67 -16.10 -19.21
C VAL A 110 -5.20 -15.97 -17.78
N ILE A 111 -4.82 -14.91 -17.06
CA ILE A 111 -5.30 -14.65 -15.69
C ILE A 111 -6.82 -14.51 -15.66
N LYS A 112 -7.41 -13.77 -16.60
CA LYS A 112 -8.87 -13.65 -16.73
C LYS A 112 -9.54 -15.01 -16.95
N SER A 113 -8.95 -15.86 -17.79
CA SER A 113 -9.45 -17.21 -18.04
C SER A 113 -9.39 -18.11 -16.81
N MET A 114 -8.29 -18.04 -16.04
CA MET A 114 -8.14 -18.75 -14.76
C MET A 114 -9.20 -18.33 -13.74
N ASN A 115 -9.46 -17.03 -13.62
CA ASN A 115 -10.49 -16.53 -12.71
C ASN A 115 -11.89 -17.03 -13.10
N LYS A 116 -12.20 -17.04 -14.40
CA LYS A 116 -13.49 -17.52 -14.92
C LYS A 116 -13.69 -19.02 -14.64
N MET A 117 -12.63 -19.83 -14.73
CA MET A 117 -12.68 -21.25 -14.37
C MET A 117 -12.91 -21.46 -12.88
N ASN A 118 -12.24 -20.70 -11.99
CA ASN A 118 -12.42 -20.84 -10.54
C ASN A 118 -13.81 -20.40 -10.05
N THR A 119 -14.45 -19.46 -10.73
CA THR A 119 -15.82 -19.02 -10.42
C THR A 119 -16.90 -19.96 -10.95
N GLY A 120 -16.57 -20.89 -11.84
CA GLY A 120 -17.51 -21.86 -12.45
C GLY A 120 -17.68 -23.16 -11.67
N PHE A 121 -17.09 -23.29 -10.48
CA PHE A 121 -17.21 -24.45 -9.58
C PHE A 121 -18.03 -24.15 -8.32
N ILE A 122 -18.76 -23.02 -8.29
CA ILE A 122 -19.74 -22.70 -7.25
C ILE A 122 -21.13 -22.80 -7.91
N ASP A 123 -21.56 -24.03 -8.18
CA ASP A 123 -22.96 -24.41 -8.37
C ASP A 123 -23.32 -25.45 -7.29
#